data_AF-A0A943E2Z2-F1
#
_entry.id   AF-A0A943E2Z2-F1
#
_cell.length_a   1.000
_cell.length_b   1.000
_cell.length_c   1.000
_cell.angle_alpha   90.00
_cell.angle_beta   90.00
_cell.angle_gamma   90.00
#
_symmetry.space_group_name_H-M   'P 1'
#
loop_
_entity.id
_entity.type
_entity.pdbx_description
1 polymer ?
#
loop_
_entity_poly.entity_id
_entity_poly.type
_entity_poly.pdbx_seq_one_letter_code
_entity_poly.pdbx_strand_id
1 'polypeptide(L)'
;MILFPAIDLIGGKVVRLERGDRSRCKVYSDDPVAVARSFAEQGANWVHVVDLSAAFGEDEDACAANSAAIKAICGVDGLSVDVGGGVRSLARIDELAGYGARRIALGTVLVTEPGFAEVAAQGFGELLVADIAARDGQVKVNGWRDGAGVALDDAVAQLSELGFKHLVYTDIARDGMQTGIDVAAYRHVAEVAGFPVVASGGISTLDDIRALAAVGEGAIEGAITGRALYEGNFTLVQALAAARGEE
;
A
#
# COMPACT_ATOMS: atom_id res chain seq x y z
N MET A 1 -13.41 -0.52 9.41
CA MET A 1 -12.07 -0.23 8.83
C MET A 1 -11.36 -1.52 8.41
N ILE A 2 -10.77 -1.56 7.20
CA ILE A 2 -10.01 -2.71 6.68
C ILE A 2 -8.56 -2.68 7.22
N LEU A 3 -7.98 -3.82 7.55
CA LEU A 3 -6.53 -3.94 7.73
C LEU A 3 -5.89 -4.66 6.56
N PHE A 4 -4.80 -4.07 6.06
CA PHE A 4 -3.97 -4.59 5.00
C PHE A 4 -2.61 -4.98 5.60
N PRO A 5 -2.44 -6.21 6.15
CA PRO A 5 -1.10 -6.71 6.42
C PRO A 5 -0.29 -6.70 5.12
N ALA A 6 0.94 -6.21 5.18
CA ALA A 6 1.74 -5.98 3.98
C ALA A 6 2.83 -7.03 3.74
N ILE A 7 3.12 -7.33 2.48
CA ILE A 7 4.20 -8.19 2.01
C ILE A 7 5.01 -7.42 0.98
N ASP A 8 6.26 -7.10 1.28
CA ASP A 8 7.15 -6.52 0.28
C ASP A 8 7.97 -7.65 -0.35
N LEU A 9 8.14 -7.61 -1.67
CA LEU A 9 8.79 -8.67 -2.43
C LEU A 9 10.04 -8.16 -3.15
N ILE A 10 11.17 -8.85 -2.96
CA ILE A 10 12.37 -8.72 -3.81
C ILE A 10 12.81 -10.12 -4.23
N GLY A 11 12.90 -10.37 -5.53
CA GLY A 11 13.37 -11.64 -6.08
C GLY A 11 12.58 -12.86 -5.58
N GLY A 12 11.26 -12.72 -5.43
CA GLY A 12 10.37 -13.76 -4.94
C GLY A 12 10.42 -14.01 -3.42
N LYS A 13 11.14 -13.18 -2.66
CA LYS A 13 11.28 -13.31 -1.21
C LYS A 13 10.54 -12.21 -0.47
N VAL A 14 9.99 -12.54 0.70
CA VAL A 14 9.38 -11.56 1.60
C VAL A 14 10.47 -10.80 2.33
N VAL A 15 10.48 -9.48 2.17
CA VAL A 15 11.49 -8.60 2.74
C VAL A 15 10.87 -7.45 3.51
N ARG A 16 11.70 -6.73 4.27
CA ARG A 16 11.42 -5.35 4.68
C ARG A 16 12.64 -4.48 4.53
N LEU A 17 12.39 -3.24 4.14
CA LEU A 17 13.39 -2.17 4.11
C LEU A 17 13.32 -1.39 5.41
N GLU A 18 14.47 -1.11 6.02
CA GLU A 18 14.49 -0.19 7.15
C GLU A 18 14.42 1.25 6.64
N ARG A 19 13.31 1.96 6.93
CA ARG A 19 13.06 3.35 6.47
C ARG A 19 13.10 3.51 4.95
N GLY A 20 12.65 2.50 4.20
CA GLY A 20 12.71 2.49 2.74
C GLY A 20 14.13 2.34 2.16
N ASP A 21 15.15 2.12 2.99
CA ASP A 21 16.54 1.99 2.54
C ASP A 21 16.82 0.57 2.01
N ARG A 22 17.05 0.48 0.70
CA ARG A 22 17.41 -0.76 0.00
C ARG A 22 18.64 -1.45 0.58
N SER A 23 19.63 -0.68 1.06
CA SER A 23 20.86 -1.25 1.64
C SER A 23 20.63 -1.96 2.97
N ARG A 24 19.47 -1.70 3.61
CA ARG A 24 19.06 -2.27 4.88
C ARG A 24 17.84 -3.18 4.70
N CYS A 25 17.95 -4.09 3.75
CA CYS A 25 16.95 -5.10 3.46
C CYS A 25 17.14 -6.33 4.36
N LYS A 26 16.07 -6.74 5.05
CA LYS A 26 16.01 -8.00 5.80
C LYS A 26 15.02 -8.95 5.14
N VAL A 27 15.47 -10.18 4.88
CA VAL A 27 14.60 -11.26 4.41
C VAL A 27 13.87 -11.88 5.60
N TYR A 28 12.54 -12.01 5.48
CA TYR A 28 11.67 -12.62 6.49
C TYR A 28 11.18 -14.00 6.10
N SER A 29 10.99 -14.26 4.81
CA SER A 29 10.57 -15.57 4.31
C SER A 29 11.00 -15.75 2.85
N ASP A 30 11.32 -16.99 2.50
CA ASP A 30 11.52 -17.41 1.10
C ASP A 30 10.22 -18.00 0.48
N ASP A 31 9.13 -18.06 1.26
CA ASP A 31 7.81 -18.53 0.81
C ASP A 31 6.75 -17.42 1.05
N PRO A 32 6.50 -16.56 0.04
CA PRO A 32 5.48 -15.51 0.13
C PRO A 32 4.06 -16.03 0.26
N VAL A 33 3.76 -17.18 -0.33
CA VAL A 33 2.42 -17.77 -0.32
C VAL A 33 2.10 -18.28 1.08
N ALA A 34 3.06 -18.89 1.77
CA ALA A 34 2.90 -19.29 3.17
C ALA A 34 2.62 -18.08 4.07
N VAL A 35 3.29 -16.94 3.84
CA VAL A 35 3.02 -15.69 4.59
C VAL A 35 1.61 -15.18 4.32
N ALA A 36 1.18 -15.12 3.06
CA ALA A 36 -0.18 -14.71 2.70
C ALA A 36 -1.26 -15.63 3.29
N ARG A 37 -1.06 -16.95 3.23
CA ARG A 37 -1.95 -17.94 3.87
C ARG A 37 -2.01 -17.75 5.37
N SER A 38 -0.88 -17.54 6.03
CA SER A 38 -0.82 -17.27 7.46
C SER A 38 -1.62 -16.02 7.84
N PHE A 39 -1.63 -14.98 7.02
CA PHE A 39 -2.49 -13.81 7.24
C PHE A 39 -3.97 -14.14 7.08
N ALA A 40 -4.35 -14.89 6.05
CA ALA A 40 -5.73 -15.34 5.85
C ALA A 40 -6.22 -16.23 7.01
N GLU A 41 -5.41 -17.18 7.48
CA GLU A 41 -5.69 -18.06 8.62
C GLU A 41 -5.90 -17.28 9.93
N GLN A 42 -5.23 -16.14 10.08
CA GLN A 42 -5.40 -15.22 11.22
C GLN A 42 -6.61 -14.28 11.06
N GLY A 43 -7.33 -14.36 9.94
CA GLY A 43 -8.58 -13.64 9.70
C GLY A 43 -8.46 -12.36 8.87
N ALA A 44 -7.32 -12.13 8.19
CA ALA A 44 -7.23 -11.03 7.24
C ALA A 44 -7.97 -11.38 5.94
N ASN A 45 -8.83 -10.47 5.49
CA ASN A 45 -9.54 -10.60 4.21
C ASN A 45 -8.83 -9.88 3.06
N TRP A 46 -7.83 -9.05 3.37
CA TRP A 46 -7.02 -8.30 2.43
C TRP A 46 -5.54 -8.45 2.75
N VAL A 47 -4.70 -8.36 1.74
CA VAL A 47 -3.24 -8.22 1.86
C VAL A 47 -2.76 -7.16 0.89
N HIS A 48 -1.81 -6.32 1.31
CA HIS A 48 -1.14 -5.35 0.44
C HIS A 48 0.23 -5.89 0.04
N VAL A 49 0.48 -6.07 -1.26
CA VAL A 49 1.71 -6.66 -1.79
C VAL A 49 2.47 -5.63 -2.60
N VAL A 50 3.74 -5.39 -2.26
CA VAL A 50 4.59 -4.42 -2.95
C VAL A 50 5.68 -5.14 -3.76
N ASP A 51 5.63 -4.99 -5.08
CA ASP A 51 6.67 -5.45 -6.01
C ASP A 51 7.86 -4.48 -6.00
N LEU A 52 8.78 -4.68 -5.04
CA LEU A 52 9.98 -3.85 -4.95
C LEU A 52 10.99 -4.13 -6.06
N SER A 53 11.00 -5.35 -6.64
CA SER A 53 11.86 -5.63 -7.80
C SER A 53 11.49 -4.76 -8.99
N ALA A 54 10.19 -4.66 -9.34
CA ALA A 54 9.73 -3.77 -10.39
C ALA A 54 9.86 -2.29 -10.00
N ALA A 55 9.62 -1.94 -8.72
CA ALA A 55 9.77 -0.57 -8.24
C ALA A 55 11.21 -0.05 -8.38
N PHE A 56 12.20 -0.88 -8.04
CA PHE A 56 13.62 -0.55 -8.09
C PHE A 56 14.31 -0.86 -9.41
N GLY A 57 13.65 -1.55 -10.34
CA GLY A 57 14.24 -1.95 -11.62
C GLY A 57 15.34 -2.99 -11.42
N GLU A 58 15.07 -4.01 -10.60
CA GLU A 58 15.93 -5.19 -10.51
C GLU A 58 15.96 -5.95 -11.84
N ASP A 59 16.84 -6.95 -11.95
CA ASP A 59 16.95 -7.76 -13.16
C ASP A 59 15.67 -8.54 -13.51
N GLU A 60 15.64 -9.07 -14.74
CA GLU A 60 14.48 -9.79 -15.28
C GLU A 60 14.12 -11.03 -14.45
N ASP A 61 15.13 -11.75 -13.93
CA ASP A 61 14.92 -12.94 -13.11
C ASP A 61 14.24 -12.58 -11.78
N ALA A 62 14.69 -11.52 -11.12
CA ALA A 62 14.07 -11.03 -9.89
C ALA A 62 12.65 -10.53 -10.11
N CYS A 63 12.40 -9.80 -11.22
CA CYS A 63 11.06 -9.33 -11.58
C CYS A 63 10.12 -10.49 -11.94
N ALA A 64 10.62 -11.52 -12.62
CA ALA A 64 9.86 -12.73 -12.93
C ALA A 64 9.52 -13.51 -11.65
N ALA A 65 10.47 -13.65 -10.72
CA ALA A 65 10.24 -14.29 -9.43
C ALA A 65 9.16 -13.57 -8.60
N ASN A 66 9.19 -12.23 -8.56
CA ASN A 66 8.13 -11.43 -7.93
C ASN A 66 6.77 -11.63 -8.61
N SER A 67 6.71 -11.61 -9.94
CA SER A 67 5.45 -11.82 -10.66
C SER A 67 4.85 -13.21 -10.42
N ALA A 68 5.68 -14.25 -10.36
CA ALA A 68 5.25 -15.59 -9.98
C ALA A 68 4.71 -15.64 -8.54
N ALA A 69 5.37 -14.97 -7.59
CA ALA A 69 4.91 -14.87 -6.21
C ALA A 69 3.57 -14.13 -6.09
N ILE A 70 3.42 -12.97 -6.74
CA ILE A 70 2.17 -12.20 -6.75
C ILE A 70 1.02 -13.03 -7.32
N LYS A 71 1.24 -13.70 -8.45
CA LYS A 71 0.24 -14.60 -9.05
C LYS A 71 -0.18 -15.71 -8.10
N ALA A 72 0.77 -16.30 -7.38
CA ALA A 72 0.48 -17.36 -6.42
C ALA A 72 -0.27 -16.82 -5.18
N ILE A 73 0.06 -15.61 -4.70
CA ILE A 73 -0.64 -14.94 -3.59
C ILE A 73 -2.10 -14.62 -3.98
N CYS A 74 -2.35 -14.15 -5.20
CA CYS A 74 -3.71 -13.93 -5.71
C CYS A 74 -4.57 -15.20 -5.78
N GLY A 75 -3.95 -16.38 -5.76
CA GLY A 75 -4.63 -17.67 -5.71
C GLY A 75 -4.93 -18.19 -4.29
N VAL A 76 -4.66 -17.41 -3.24
CA VAL A 76 -4.96 -17.79 -1.86
C VAL A 76 -6.44 -17.57 -1.57
N ASP A 77 -7.15 -18.65 -1.24
CA ASP A 77 -8.59 -18.61 -0.95
C ASP A 77 -8.93 -17.68 0.22
N GLY A 78 -9.99 -16.90 0.06
CA GLY A 78 -10.49 -15.99 1.09
C GLY A 78 -9.70 -14.68 1.25
N LEU A 79 -8.64 -14.48 0.46
CA LEU A 79 -7.77 -13.30 0.56
C LEU A 79 -7.86 -12.45 -0.71
N SER A 80 -8.29 -11.21 -0.57
CA SER A 80 -8.22 -10.20 -1.63
C SER A 80 -6.84 -9.54 -1.64
N VAL A 81 -6.30 -9.29 -2.83
CA VAL A 81 -4.94 -8.74 -2.97
C VAL A 81 -4.99 -7.34 -3.57
N ASP A 82 -4.40 -6.39 -2.85
CA ASP A 82 -4.02 -5.07 -3.34
C ASP A 82 -2.52 -5.11 -3.72
N VAL A 83 -2.18 -4.83 -4.97
CA VAL A 83 -0.81 -4.94 -5.48
C VAL A 83 -0.28 -3.58 -5.90
N GLY A 84 0.86 -3.16 -5.36
CA GLY A 84 1.60 -1.98 -5.78
C GLY A 84 3.04 -2.30 -6.19
N GLY A 85 3.77 -1.26 -6.59
CA GLY A 85 5.20 -1.35 -6.92
C GLY A 85 5.47 -1.50 -8.43
N GLY A 86 6.13 -0.50 -9.02
CA GLY A 86 6.63 -0.58 -10.40
C GLY A 86 5.59 -0.61 -11.53
N VAL A 87 4.31 -0.39 -11.24
CA VAL A 87 3.24 -0.38 -12.25
C VAL A 87 3.29 0.93 -13.04
N ARG A 88 3.79 0.85 -14.28
CA ARG A 88 4.06 2.01 -15.16
C ARG A 88 3.45 1.88 -16.57
N SER A 89 2.65 0.85 -16.80
CA SER A 89 2.05 0.57 -18.12
C SER A 89 0.67 -0.07 -17.97
N LEU A 90 -0.21 0.15 -18.95
CA LEU A 90 -1.54 -0.46 -18.98
C LEU A 90 -1.43 -1.99 -19.08
N ALA A 91 -0.45 -2.50 -19.83
CA ALA A 91 -0.17 -3.92 -19.94
C ALA A 91 0.15 -4.57 -18.59
N ARG A 92 0.87 -3.88 -17.69
CA ARG A 92 1.13 -4.40 -16.34
C ARG A 92 -0.13 -4.39 -15.48
N ILE A 93 -1.01 -3.40 -15.65
CA ILE A 93 -2.32 -3.39 -14.98
C ILE A 93 -3.16 -4.59 -15.43
N ASP A 94 -3.26 -4.82 -16.74
CA ASP A 94 -3.96 -5.99 -17.30
C ASP A 94 -3.39 -7.31 -16.79
N GLU A 95 -2.06 -7.43 -16.72
CA GLU A 95 -1.39 -8.63 -16.22
C GLU A 95 -1.73 -8.91 -14.75
N LEU A 96 -1.62 -7.90 -13.88
CA LEU A 96 -1.95 -8.02 -12.46
C LEU A 96 -3.44 -8.32 -12.25
N ALA A 97 -4.32 -7.71 -13.04
CA ALA A 97 -5.75 -8.03 -13.05
C ALA A 97 -5.96 -9.51 -13.45
N GLY A 98 -5.25 -9.99 -14.47
CA GLY A 98 -5.27 -11.37 -14.93
C GLY A 98 -4.72 -12.38 -13.91
N TYR A 99 -3.84 -11.95 -13.01
CA TYR A 99 -3.40 -12.76 -11.86
C TYR A 99 -4.48 -12.90 -10.79
N GLY A 100 -5.47 -12.00 -10.78
CA GLY A 100 -6.55 -11.97 -9.80
C GLY A 100 -6.44 -10.84 -8.77
N ALA A 101 -5.52 -9.87 -8.96
CA ALA A 101 -5.46 -8.69 -8.11
C ALA A 101 -6.83 -7.98 -8.07
N ARG A 102 -7.26 -7.60 -6.88
CA ARG A 102 -8.54 -6.90 -6.64
C ARG A 102 -8.37 -5.39 -6.62
N ARG A 103 -7.16 -4.93 -6.33
CA ARG A 103 -6.73 -3.53 -6.38
C ARG A 103 -5.31 -3.45 -6.91
N ILE A 104 -5.03 -2.39 -7.65
CA ILE A 104 -3.72 -2.12 -8.24
C ILE A 104 -3.31 -0.69 -7.90
N ALA A 105 -2.31 -0.57 -7.04
CA ALA A 105 -1.77 0.69 -6.56
C ALA A 105 -0.77 1.29 -7.56
N LEU A 106 -1.06 2.52 -7.99
CA LEU A 106 -0.25 3.32 -8.90
C LEU A 106 0.30 4.51 -8.11
N GLY A 107 1.62 4.65 -8.06
CA GLY A 107 2.27 5.73 -7.34
C GLY A 107 2.86 6.80 -8.26
N THR A 108 4.19 6.81 -8.38
CA THR A 108 4.98 7.81 -9.13
C THR A 108 4.39 8.18 -10.49
N VAL A 109 3.93 7.19 -11.27
CA VAL A 109 3.43 7.42 -12.64
C VAL A 109 2.20 8.34 -12.68
N LEU A 110 1.40 8.38 -11.61
CA LEU A 110 0.23 9.25 -11.54
C LEU A 110 0.59 10.73 -11.50
N VAL A 111 1.77 11.05 -10.96
CA VAL A 111 2.25 12.43 -10.79
C VAL A 111 3.14 12.84 -11.96
N THR A 112 3.97 11.91 -12.45
CA THR A 112 4.95 12.22 -13.51
C THR A 112 4.37 12.12 -14.91
N GLU A 113 3.32 11.34 -15.12
CA GLU A 113 2.72 11.07 -16.44
C GLU A 113 1.18 11.28 -16.41
N PRO A 114 0.68 12.53 -16.39
CA PRO A 114 -0.76 12.80 -16.25
C PRO A 114 -1.63 12.14 -17.34
N GLY A 115 -1.14 12.06 -18.58
CA GLY A 115 -1.86 11.40 -19.67
C GLY A 115 -2.01 9.89 -19.46
N PHE A 116 -1.04 9.24 -18.80
CA PHE A 116 -1.18 7.85 -18.41
C PHE A 116 -2.25 7.69 -17.31
N ALA A 117 -2.25 8.57 -16.30
CA ALA A 117 -3.21 8.54 -15.21
C ALA A 117 -4.66 8.64 -15.71
N GLU A 118 -4.93 9.54 -16.66
CA GLU A 118 -6.25 9.69 -17.27
C GLU A 118 -6.69 8.43 -18.02
N VAL A 119 -5.83 7.89 -18.89
CA VAL A 119 -6.14 6.68 -19.67
C VAL A 119 -6.33 5.47 -18.75
N ALA A 120 -5.50 5.34 -17.71
CA ALA A 120 -5.62 4.25 -16.74
C ALA A 120 -6.93 4.34 -15.96
N ALA A 121 -7.29 5.53 -15.46
CA ALA A 121 -8.54 5.75 -14.74
C ALA A 121 -9.77 5.41 -15.60
N GLN A 122 -9.77 5.82 -16.87
CA GLN A 122 -10.85 5.51 -17.81
C GLN A 122 -10.94 4.02 -18.15
N GLY A 123 -9.79 3.34 -18.28
CA GLY A 123 -9.73 1.93 -18.68
C GLY A 123 -10.01 0.93 -17.57
N PHE A 124 -9.59 1.24 -16.33
CA PHE A 124 -9.56 0.28 -15.23
C PHE A 124 -10.41 0.71 -14.01
N GLY A 125 -10.80 1.97 -13.90
CA GLY A 125 -11.78 2.47 -12.92
C GLY A 125 -11.48 2.06 -11.48
N GLU A 126 -12.45 1.42 -10.83
CA GLU A 126 -12.43 1.01 -9.41
C GLU A 126 -11.32 0.00 -9.08
N LEU A 127 -10.68 -0.62 -10.07
CA LEU A 127 -9.53 -1.48 -9.85
C LEU A 127 -8.30 -0.69 -9.35
N LEU A 128 -8.22 0.60 -9.65
CA LEU A 128 -7.03 1.40 -9.38
C LEU A 128 -7.07 2.07 -8.02
N VAL A 129 -5.91 2.08 -7.37
CA VAL A 129 -5.65 2.80 -6.13
C VAL A 129 -4.58 3.84 -6.41
N ALA A 130 -4.83 5.09 -6.03
CA ALA A 130 -3.80 6.10 -6.06
C ALA A 130 -2.91 5.96 -4.81
N ASP A 131 -1.62 5.68 -4.99
CA ASP A 131 -0.64 5.55 -3.91
C ASP A 131 0.22 6.82 -3.84
N ILE A 132 -0.18 7.73 -2.97
CA ILE A 132 0.48 9.02 -2.79
C ILE A 132 1.29 9.01 -1.51
N ALA A 133 2.60 9.24 -1.65
CA ALA A 133 3.50 9.40 -0.54
C ALA A 133 3.96 10.85 -0.46
N ALA A 134 3.84 11.48 0.71
CA ALA A 134 4.26 12.86 0.90
C ALA A 134 5.08 13.05 2.17
N ARG A 135 5.85 14.14 2.16
CA ARG A 135 6.58 14.63 3.31
C ARG A 135 6.50 16.14 3.32
N ASP A 136 6.19 16.73 4.47
CA ASP A 136 6.08 18.18 4.64
C ASP A 136 5.11 18.82 3.62
N GLY A 137 3.98 18.14 3.34
CA GLY A 137 2.95 18.58 2.39
C GLY A 137 3.35 18.48 0.91
N GLN A 138 4.49 17.85 0.60
CA GLN A 138 5.02 17.73 -0.76
C GLN A 138 5.10 16.28 -1.20
N VAL A 139 4.58 15.98 -2.39
CA VAL A 139 4.58 14.64 -2.95
C VAL A 139 6.02 14.20 -3.29
N LYS A 140 6.32 12.94 -2.96
CA LYS A 140 7.59 12.29 -3.29
C LYS A 140 7.38 11.16 -4.27
N VAL A 141 8.30 11.05 -5.22
CA VAL A 141 8.28 10.04 -6.30
C VAL A 141 9.58 9.23 -6.33
N ASN A 142 9.66 8.25 -7.23
CA ASN A 142 10.83 7.40 -7.45
C ASN A 142 11.31 6.65 -6.20
N GLY A 143 10.37 6.06 -5.45
CA GLY A 143 10.67 5.41 -4.17
C GLY A 143 11.00 6.41 -3.07
N TRP A 144 10.26 7.52 -3.03
CA TRP A 144 10.34 8.59 -2.02
C TRP A 144 11.60 9.45 -2.05
N ARG A 145 12.43 9.32 -3.08
CA ARG A 145 13.72 10.01 -3.19
C ARG A 145 13.59 11.43 -3.73
N ASP A 146 12.71 11.62 -4.71
CA ASP A 146 12.65 12.86 -5.46
C ASP A 146 11.41 13.65 -5.09
N GLY A 147 11.55 14.96 -4.91
CA GLY A 147 10.40 15.86 -4.80
C GLY A 147 9.76 16.05 -6.17
N ALA A 148 8.44 15.88 -6.27
CA ALA A 148 7.73 16.10 -7.52
C ALA A 148 7.48 17.58 -7.83
N GLY A 149 7.68 18.49 -6.87
CA GLY A 149 7.28 19.89 -6.99
C GLY A 149 5.76 20.10 -6.99
N VAL A 150 5.01 19.06 -6.57
CA VAL A 150 3.55 19.05 -6.50
C VAL A 150 3.15 18.96 -5.04
N ALA A 151 2.23 19.84 -4.62
CA ALA A 151 1.65 19.79 -3.29
C ALA A 151 0.74 18.56 -3.15
N LEU A 152 0.68 18.01 -1.94
CA LEU A 152 -0.17 16.84 -1.63
C LEU A 152 -1.64 17.09 -2.03
N ASP A 153 -2.19 18.22 -1.61
CA ASP A 153 -3.60 18.55 -1.82
C ASP A 153 -3.93 18.68 -3.31
N ASP A 154 -3.04 19.31 -4.10
CA ASP A 154 -3.22 19.46 -5.55
C ASP A 154 -3.22 18.09 -6.25
N ALA A 155 -2.29 17.20 -5.88
CA ALA A 155 -2.23 15.85 -6.45
C ALA A 155 -3.49 15.04 -6.12
N VAL A 156 -3.97 15.11 -4.88
CA VAL A 156 -5.15 14.38 -4.41
C VAL A 156 -6.42 14.90 -5.09
N ALA A 157 -6.57 16.23 -5.21
CA ALA A 157 -7.68 16.84 -5.91
C ALA A 157 -7.72 16.42 -7.39
N GLN A 158 -6.58 16.47 -8.08
CA GLN A 158 -6.47 16.06 -9.47
C GLN A 158 -6.85 14.58 -9.67
N LEU A 159 -6.40 13.69 -8.79
CA LEU A 159 -6.75 12.27 -8.88
C LEU A 159 -8.24 12.01 -8.66
N SER A 160 -8.87 12.80 -7.79
CA SER A 160 -10.31 12.74 -7.54
C SER A 160 -11.10 13.17 -8.77
N GLU A 161 -10.64 14.22 -9.48
CA GLU A 161 -11.22 14.66 -10.76
C GLU A 161 -11.07 13.61 -11.87
N LEU A 162 -9.96 12.87 -11.89
CA LEU A 162 -9.75 11.75 -12.82
C LEU A 162 -10.62 10.53 -12.50
N GLY A 163 -11.30 10.51 -11.35
CA GLY A 163 -12.28 9.49 -10.98
C GLY A 163 -11.75 8.37 -10.10
N PHE A 164 -10.55 8.49 -9.53
CA PHE A 164 -10.07 7.54 -8.51
C PHE A 164 -11.03 7.49 -7.32
N LYS A 165 -11.19 6.30 -6.73
CA LYS A 165 -12.06 6.03 -5.57
C LYS A 165 -11.34 5.42 -4.38
N HIS A 166 -10.09 5.01 -4.58
CA HIS A 166 -9.23 4.45 -3.57
C HIS A 166 -7.92 5.22 -3.55
N LEU A 167 -7.47 5.59 -2.35
CA LEU A 167 -6.23 6.31 -2.14
C LEU A 167 -5.50 5.71 -0.94
N VAL A 168 -4.28 5.24 -1.17
CA VAL A 168 -3.31 5.02 -0.11
C VAL A 168 -2.54 6.32 0.08
N TYR A 169 -2.58 6.86 1.30
CA TYR A 169 -1.72 7.96 1.68
C TYR A 169 -0.62 7.45 2.58
N THR A 170 0.63 7.61 2.14
CA THR A 170 1.81 7.25 2.94
C THR A 170 2.47 8.50 3.53
N ASP A 171 2.46 8.61 4.86
CA ASP A 171 3.22 9.63 5.57
C ASP A 171 4.69 9.20 5.74
N ILE A 172 5.54 9.71 4.86
CA ILE A 172 6.96 9.36 4.79
C ILE A 172 7.71 9.81 6.05
N ALA A 173 7.27 10.87 6.74
CA ALA A 173 7.95 11.34 7.95
C ALA A 173 7.86 10.32 9.09
N ARG A 174 6.84 9.45 9.06
CA ARG A 174 6.53 8.49 10.11
C ARG A 174 6.72 7.03 9.65
N ASP A 175 6.76 6.78 8.35
CA ASP A 175 6.92 5.43 7.80
C ASP A 175 8.21 4.74 8.29
N GLY A 176 8.05 3.49 8.75
CA GLY A 176 9.14 2.70 9.32
C GLY A 176 9.78 3.26 10.60
N MET A 177 9.34 4.41 11.12
CA MET A 177 9.92 5.05 12.32
C MET A 177 9.32 4.55 13.63
N GLN A 178 8.14 3.90 13.57
CA GLN A 178 7.37 3.44 14.72
C GLN A 178 7.02 4.55 15.73
N THR A 179 6.91 5.79 15.27
CA THR A 179 6.62 6.98 16.09
C THR A 179 5.14 7.27 16.25
N GLY A 180 4.26 6.37 15.82
CA GLY A 180 2.81 6.57 15.77
C GLY A 180 2.36 7.31 14.51
N ILE A 181 1.06 7.57 14.43
CA ILE A 181 0.38 8.12 13.25
C ILE A 181 -0.10 9.56 13.44
N ASP A 182 -0.41 10.23 12.33
CA ASP A 182 -1.07 11.54 12.31
C ASP A 182 -2.48 11.43 11.79
N VAL A 183 -3.40 11.16 12.71
CA VAL A 183 -4.82 11.00 12.39
C VAL A 183 -5.39 12.26 11.71
N ALA A 184 -4.90 13.45 12.07
CA ALA A 184 -5.37 14.69 11.47
C ALA A 184 -4.94 14.81 10.01
N ALA A 185 -3.72 14.37 9.66
CA ALA A 185 -3.26 14.32 8.28
C ALA A 185 -4.16 13.40 7.42
N TYR A 186 -4.47 12.18 7.87
CA TYR A 186 -5.34 11.27 7.11
C TYR A 186 -6.75 11.83 6.91
N ARG A 187 -7.31 12.47 7.93
CA ARG A 187 -8.62 13.16 7.83
C ARG A 187 -8.59 14.28 6.79
N HIS A 188 -7.55 15.12 6.83
CA HIS A 188 -7.38 16.20 5.86
C HIS A 188 -7.30 15.65 4.44
N VAL A 189 -6.50 14.60 4.20
CA VAL A 189 -6.41 13.99 2.86
C VAL A 189 -7.75 13.42 2.40
N ALA A 190 -8.51 12.78 3.28
CA ALA A 190 -9.85 12.28 2.94
C ALA A 190 -10.84 13.40 2.62
N GLU A 191 -10.75 14.54 3.31
CA GLU A 191 -11.55 15.74 3.02
C GLU A 191 -11.22 16.31 1.64
N VAL A 192 -9.94 16.39 1.28
CA VAL A 192 -9.51 16.84 -0.06
C VAL A 192 -9.92 15.85 -1.15
N ALA A 193 -9.77 14.54 -0.90
CA ALA A 193 -10.16 13.49 -1.84
C ALA A 193 -11.68 13.42 -2.05
N GLY A 194 -12.47 13.77 -1.03
CA GLY A 194 -13.91 13.57 -1.01
C GLY A 194 -14.32 12.10 -0.84
N PHE A 195 -13.40 11.22 -0.49
CA PHE A 195 -13.63 9.80 -0.18
C PHE A 195 -12.63 9.28 0.87
N PRO A 196 -12.94 8.16 1.55
CA PRO A 196 -12.08 7.61 2.61
C PRO A 196 -10.72 7.15 2.09
N VAL A 197 -9.68 7.24 2.91
CA VAL A 197 -8.31 6.88 2.55
C VAL A 197 -7.81 5.66 3.30
N VAL A 198 -6.84 4.96 2.72
CA VAL A 198 -6.05 3.92 3.39
C VAL A 198 -4.81 4.57 4.01
N ALA A 199 -4.69 4.49 5.32
CA ALA A 199 -3.56 5.03 6.07
C ALA A 199 -2.33 4.13 5.93
N SER A 200 -1.18 4.70 5.58
CA SER A 200 0.10 4.00 5.48
C SER A 200 1.21 4.83 6.11
N GLY A 201 2.07 4.16 6.89
CA GLY A 201 3.20 4.79 7.56
C GLY A 201 2.94 5.18 9.03
N GLY A 202 3.88 4.77 9.89
CA GLY A 202 3.92 5.16 11.31
C GLY A 202 3.24 4.21 12.30
N ILE A 203 2.34 3.32 11.84
CA ILE A 203 1.62 2.39 12.74
C ILE A 203 2.61 1.50 13.49
N SER A 204 2.61 1.60 14.82
CA SER A 204 3.49 0.82 15.69
C SER A 204 2.79 0.18 16.88
N THR A 205 1.59 0.64 17.22
CA THR A 205 0.81 0.17 18.36
C THR A 205 -0.64 -0.18 17.98
N LEU A 206 -1.32 -0.92 18.84
CA LEU A 206 -2.77 -1.15 18.71
C LEU A 206 -3.57 0.15 18.88
N ASP A 207 -3.05 1.10 19.66
CA ASP A 207 -3.71 2.39 19.88
C ASP A 207 -3.70 3.26 18.61
N ASP A 208 -2.66 3.17 17.77
CA ASP A 208 -2.67 3.79 16.44
C ASP A 208 -3.84 3.25 15.59
N ILE A 209 -4.05 1.92 15.61
CA ILE A 209 -5.12 1.27 14.85
C ILE A 209 -6.49 1.70 15.39
N ARG A 210 -6.66 1.73 16.72
CA ARG A 210 -7.90 2.20 17.36
C ARG A 210 -8.17 3.67 17.03
N ALA A 211 -7.13 4.50 17.03
CA ALA A 211 -7.26 5.92 16.71
C ALA A 211 -7.72 6.14 15.27
N LEU A 212 -7.24 5.36 14.31
CA LEU A 212 -7.74 5.37 12.92
C LEU A 212 -9.18 4.87 12.83
N ALA A 213 -9.50 3.75 13.48
CA ALA A 213 -10.85 3.19 13.48
C ALA A 213 -11.88 4.16 14.07
N ALA A 214 -11.51 4.91 15.13
CA ALA A 214 -12.37 5.89 15.80
C ALA A 214 -12.71 7.11 14.94
N VAL A 215 -11.94 7.40 13.88
CA VAL A 215 -12.28 8.45 12.90
C VAL A 215 -13.57 8.10 12.15
N GLY A 216 -13.78 6.81 11.89
CA GLY A 216 -14.93 6.30 11.17
C GLY A 216 -14.69 6.12 9.67
N GLU A 217 -15.56 5.29 9.09
CA GLU A 217 -15.43 4.78 7.72
C GLU A 217 -15.66 5.85 6.63
N GLY A 218 -16.16 7.03 7.01
CA GLY A 218 -16.30 8.17 6.11
C GLY A 218 -14.99 8.88 5.77
N ALA A 219 -13.91 8.64 6.54
CA ALA A 219 -12.59 9.21 6.26
C ALA A 219 -11.48 8.16 6.20
N ILE A 220 -11.60 7.05 6.95
CA ILE A 220 -10.61 5.98 6.92
C ILE A 220 -11.23 4.70 6.36
N GLU A 221 -10.79 4.31 5.16
CA GLU A 221 -11.15 3.05 4.54
C GLU A 221 -10.44 1.88 5.24
N GLY A 222 -9.14 2.06 5.48
CA GLY A 222 -8.29 1.03 6.02
C GLY A 222 -6.92 1.50 6.46
N ALA A 223 -6.09 0.57 6.88
CA ALA A 223 -4.72 0.84 7.28
C ALA A 223 -3.77 -0.28 6.84
N ILE A 224 -2.61 0.10 6.28
CA ILE A 224 -1.54 -0.82 5.91
C ILE A 224 -0.63 -1.06 7.12
N THR A 225 -0.44 -2.32 7.49
CA THR A 225 0.42 -2.72 8.60
C THR A 225 1.53 -3.64 8.12
N GLY A 226 2.76 -3.14 8.14
CA GLY A 226 3.95 -3.89 7.73
C GLY A 226 4.83 -4.21 8.92
N ARG A 227 5.87 -3.39 9.11
CA ARG A 227 6.96 -3.58 10.09
C ARG A 227 6.48 -4.00 11.48
N ALA A 228 5.45 -3.36 12.04
CA ALA A 228 4.96 -3.66 13.39
C ALA A 228 4.49 -5.11 13.57
N LEU A 229 3.93 -5.73 12.53
CA LEU A 229 3.56 -7.15 12.55
C LEU A 229 4.80 -8.05 12.51
N TYR A 230 5.75 -7.76 11.64
CA TYR A 230 6.98 -8.56 11.49
C TYR A 230 7.93 -8.45 12.70
N GLU A 231 7.92 -7.33 13.41
CA GLU A 231 8.69 -7.12 14.64
C GLU A 231 7.96 -7.58 15.90
N GLY A 232 6.71 -8.03 15.77
CA GLY A 232 5.95 -8.61 16.89
C GLY A 232 5.48 -7.58 17.92
N ASN A 233 5.32 -6.31 17.53
CA ASN A 233 4.75 -5.28 18.42
C ASN A 233 3.33 -5.66 18.86
N PHE A 234 2.60 -6.34 17.99
CA PHE A 234 1.30 -6.95 18.23
C PHE A 234 1.07 -8.07 17.22
N THR A 235 0.12 -8.95 17.51
CA THR A 235 -0.33 -9.99 16.57
C THR A 235 -1.35 -9.43 15.58
N LEU A 236 -1.47 -10.05 14.39
CA LEU A 236 -2.49 -9.67 13.42
C LEU A 236 -3.91 -9.84 13.98
N VAL A 237 -4.15 -10.86 14.80
CA VAL A 237 -5.45 -11.09 15.45
C VAL A 237 -5.82 -9.91 16.36
N GLN A 238 -4.88 -9.42 17.17
CA GLN A 238 -5.10 -8.24 18.02
C GLN A 238 -5.33 -6.97 17.18
N ALA A 239 -4.58 -6.79 16.10
CA ALA A 239 -4.74 -5.66 15.19
C ALA A 239 -6.15 -5.67 14.55
N LEU A 240 -6.60 -6.83 14.08
CA LEU A 240 -7.93 -7.02 13.48
C LEU A 240 -9.05 -6.74 14.48
N ALA A 241 -8.92 -7.19 15.74
CA ALA A 241 -9.86 -6.85 16.81
C ALA A 241 -9.92 -5.34 17.07
N ALA A 242 -8.76 -4.69 17.18
CA ALA A 242 -8.66 -3.23 17.35
C ALA A 242 -9.32 -2.46 16.18
N ALA A 243 -9.15 -2.92 14.94
CA ALA A 243 -9.75 -2.31 13.76
C ALA A 243 -11.29 -2.48 13.68
N ARG A 244 -11.83 -3.52 14.33
CA ARG A 244 -13.28 -3.74 14.49
C ARG A 244 -13.88 -3.02 15.69
N GLY A 245 -13.05 -2.43 16.55
CA GLY A 245 -13.50 -1.84 17.82
C GLY A 245 -13.84 -2.88 18.89
N GLU A 246 -13.28 -4.09 18.78
CA GLU A 246 -13.40 -5.15 19.78
C GLU A 246 -12.29 -4.98 20.85
N GLU A 247 -12.62 -5.26 22.13
CA GLU A 247 -11.70 -5.18 23.28
C GLU A 247 -10.65 -6.31 23.30
#